data_AF-A0A7R7EJ79-F1
#
_entry.id   AF-A0A7R7EJ79-F1
#
_cell.length_a   1.000
_cell.length_b   1.000
_cell.length_c   1.000
_cell.angle_alpha   90.00
_cell.angle_beta   90.00
_cell.angle_gamma   90.00
#
_symmetry.space_group_name_H-M   'P 1'
#
loop_
_entity.id
_entity.type
_entity.pdbx_description
1 polymer ?
#
loop_
_entity_poly.entity_id
_entity_poly.type
_entity_poly.pdbx_seq_one_letter_code
_entity_poly.pdbx_strand_id
1 'polypeptide(L)' 'MDVPRKKLGVAGDTEEYADIINLKCDPDMKMMIAGQHGILPSYHMKAGNWITMNAKY' A
#
# COMPACT_ATOMS: atom_id res chain seq x y z
N MET A 1 8.38 -1.88 -6.35
CA MET A 1 8.97 -3.01 -5.59
C MET A 1 8.03 -4.19 -5.71
N ASP A 2 8.50 -5.37 -6.12
CA ASP A 2 7.67 -6.57 -6.16
C ASP A 2 7.54 -7.20 -4.77
N VAL A 3 6.31 -7.26 -4.27
CA VAL A 3 5.98 -7.80 -2.94
C VAL A 3 4.87 -8.84 -3.04
N PRO A 4 5.00 -10.01 -2.39
CA PRO A 4 3.91 -10.99 -2.33
C PRO A 4 2.63 -10.36 -1.80
N ARG A 5 1.52 -10.50 -2.52
CA ARG A 5 0.22 -9.90 -2.13
C ARG A 5 -0.23 -10.29 -0.72
N LYS A 6 0.07 -11.52 -0.29
CA LYS A 6 -0.18 -12.00 1.08
C LYS A 6 0.49 -11.16 2.18
N LYS A 7 1.65 -10.54 1.90
CA LYS A 7 2.33 -9.65 2.85
C LYS A 7 1.70 -8.25 2.94
N LEU A 8 0.85 -7.91 1.97
CA LEU A 8 0.16 -6.62 1.91
C LEU A 8 -1.26 -6.67 2.52
N GLY A 9 -1.67 -7.81 3.06
CA GLY A 9 -3.01 -8.00 3.62
C GLY A 9 -4.12 -8.02 2.56
N VAL A 10 -3.76 -8.22 1.28
CA VAL A 10 -4.72 -8.39 0.19
C VAL A 10 -5.29 -9.81 0.28
N ALA A 11 -6.62 -9.94 0.32
CA ALA A 11 -7.30 -11.22 0.43
C ALA A 11 -7.00 -12.12 -0.77
N GLY A 12 -6.88 -13.43 -0.50
CA GLY A 12 -6.56 -14.46 -1.48
C GLY A 12 -5.17 -15.06 -1.25
N ASP A 13 -5.12 -16.39 -1.10
CA ASP A 13 -3.86 -17.14 -0.97
C ASP A 13 -3.22 -17.29 -2.35
N THR A 14 -2.69 -16.17 -2.85
CA THR A 14 -2.04 -16.10 -4.16
C THR A 14 -0.53 -15.95 -3.96
N GLU A 15 0.26 -16.71 -4.72
CA GLU A 15 1.71 -16.48 -4.84
C GLU A 15 2.04 -15.27 -5.73
N GLU A 16 1.03 -14.49 -6.09
CA GLU A 16 1.17 -13.31 -6.92
C GLU A 16 1.95 -12.20 -6.20
N TYR A 17 2.73 -11.48 -6.99
CA TYR A 17 3.48 -10.31 -6.55
C TYR A 17 2.75 -9.05 -7.04
N ALA A 18 2.66 -8.05 -6.18
CA ALA A 18 2.23 -6.72 -6.53
C ALA A 18 3.46 -5.81 -6.62
N ASP A 19 3.50 -5.00 -7.67
CA ASP A 19 4.44 -3.90 -7.73
C ASP A 19 3.88 -2.75 -6.90
N ILE A 20 4.62 -2.31 -5.89
CA ILE A 20 4.21 -1.24 -4.99
C ILE A 20 5.16 -0.04 -5.02
N ILE A 21 4.57 1.13 -4.74
CA ILE A 21 5.28 2.40 -4.54
C ILE A 21 4.93 2.91 -3.14
N ASN A 22 5.95 3.26 -2.36
CA ASN A 22 5.79 3.93 -1.09
C ASN A 22 5.85 5.44 -1.29
N LEU A 23 4.81 6.15 -0.85
CA LEU A 23 4.74 7.60 -0.94
C LEU A 23 4.74 8.21 0.46
N LYS A 24 5.57 9.24 0.63
CA LYS A 24 5.49 10.08 1.81
C LYS A 24 4.26 10.97 1.66
N CYS A 25 3.41 10.99 2.67
CA CYS A 25 2.10 11.62 2.62
C CYS A 25 1.80 12.23 3.99
N ASP A 26 1.29 13.45 4.01
CA ASP A 26 0.86 14.09 5.25
C ASP A 26 -0.36 13.37 5.84
N PRO A 27 -0.51 13.34 7.18
CA PRO A 27 -1.60 12.62 7.84
C PRO A 27 -3.01 13.01 7.35
N ASP A 28 -3.23 14.29 7.06
CA ASP A 28 -4.51 14.80 6.57
C ASP A 28 -4.83 14.27 5.17
N MET A 29 -3.84 14.30 4.26
CA MET A 29 -3.98 13.75 2.91
C MET A 29 -4.19 12.23 2.97
N LYS A 30 -3.46 11.53 3.84
CA LYS A 30 -3.66 10.10 4.09
C LYS A 30 -5.09 9.80 4.52
N MET A 31 -5.67 10.60 5.42
CA MET A 31 -7.05 10.41 5.87
C MET A 31 -8.05 10.61 4.73
N MET A 32 -7.78 11.54 3.82
CA MET A 32 -8.64 11.81 2.66
C MET A 32 -8.66 10.67 1.63
N ILE A 33 -7.52 10.01 1.40
CA ILE A 33 -7.40 8.96 0.38
C ILE A 33 -7.40 7.54 0.95
N ALA A 34 -7.43 7.40 2.28
CA ALA A 34 -7.55 6.10 2.93
C ALA A 34 -8.81 5.36 2.45
N GLY A 35 -8.66 4.08 2.09
CA GLY A 35 -9.76 3.24 1.61
C GLY A 35 -10.07 3.40 0.12
N GLN A 36 -9.41 4.31 -0.60
CA GLN A 36 -9.49 4.32 -2.06
C GLN A 36 -8.85 3.06 -2.66
N HIS A 37 -9.36 2.65 -3.83
CA HIS A 37 -8.84 1.48 -4.53
C HIS A 37 -7.34 1.66 -4.83
N GLY A 38 -6.55 0.62 -4.58
CA GLY A 38 -5.11 0.66 -4.78
C GLY A 38 -4.31 1.32 -3.64
N ILE A 39 -4.96 1.95 -2.66
CA ILE A 39 -4.30 2.48 -1.46
C ILE A 39 -4.23 1.40 -0.38
N LEU A 40 -3.02 1.14 0.12
CA LEU A 40 -2.71 0.14 1.12
C LEU A 40 -2.03 0.78 2.35
N PRO A 41 -2.10 0.13 3.53
CA PRO A 41 -1.31 0.54 4.69
C PRO A 41 0.19 0.64 4.36
N SER A 42 0.91 1.46 5.12
CA SER A 42 2.37 1.64 4.94
C SER A 42 3.09 0.30 5.06
N TYR A 43 3.87 -0.07 4.02
CA TYR A 43 4.64 -1.30 3.98
C TYR A 43 6.13 -1.00 4.15
N HIS A 44 6.76 -1.60 5.16
CA HIS A 44 8.17 -1.40 5.59
C HIS A 44 8.55 0.03 6.00
N MET A 45 7.68 1.02 5.82
CA MET A 45 7.89 2.41 6.22
C MET A 45 7.16 2.73 7.52
N LYS A 46 7.62 3.78 8.22
CA LYS A 46 7.01 4.23 9.47
C LYS A 46 5.55 4.65 9.25
N ALA A 47 4.62 3.99 9.95
CA ALA A 47 3.22 4.36 9.92
C ALA A 47 3.01 5.83 10.33
N GLY A 48 2.03 6.49 9.73
CA GLY A 48 1.67 7.88 9.99
C GLY A 48 2.00 8.83 8.84
N ASN A 49 3.22 8.75 8.30
CA ASN A 49 3.70 9.68 7.24
C ASN A 49 3.88 9.00 5.87
N TRP A 50 3.46 7.75 5.75
CA TRP A 50 3.64 6.93 4.56
C TRP A 50 2.37 6.17 4.22
N ILE A 51 2.18 5.97 2.92
CA ILE A 51 1.19 5.07 2.32
C ILE A 51 1.87 4.19 1.28
N THR A 52 1.25 3.07 0.98
CA THR A 52 1.67 2.17 -0.10
C THR A 52 0.61 2.20 -1.19
N MET A 53 1.02 2.30 -2.45
CA MET A 53 0.14 2.19 -3.60
C MET A 53 0.55 1.02 -4.49
N ASN A 54 -0.42 0.33 -5.08
CA ASN A 54 -0.14 -0.65 -6.13
C ASN A 54 0.10 0.09 -7.47
N ALA A 55 1.26 -0.13 -8.08
CA ALA A 55 1.73 0.58 -9.28
C ALA A 55 1.05 0.14 -10.58
N LYS A 56 0.29 -0.96 -10.55
CA LYS A 56 -0.39 -1.52 -11.74
C LYS A 56 -1.88 -1.15 -11.83
N TYR A 57 -2.33 -0.20 -11.03
CA TYR A 57 -3.66 0.42 -11.11
C TYR A 57 -3.53 1.90 -11.43
#